data_AF-A0A1H6F3F2-F1
#
_entry.id   AF-A0A1H6F3F2-F1
#
_cell.length_a   1.000
_cell.length_b   1.000
_cell.length_c   1.000
_cell.angle_alpha   90.00
_cell.angle_beta   90.00
_cell.angle_gamma   90.00
#
_symmetry.space_group_name_H-M   'P 1'
#
loop_
_entity.id
_entity.type
_entity.pdbx_description
1 polymer ?
#
loop_
_entity_poly.entity_id
_entity_poly.type
_entity_poly.pdbx_seq_one_letter_code
_entity_poly.pdbx_strand_id
1 'polypeptide(L)'
;MTRLPALLLSLSLLGLPLSSLATDYTSSLLVQTGEMREGDLIVRNITDLNSKQTCLAFYISTGGTSSVIKCYPAVSGFGARLSQVGHIKTNELVIRKLEDSKNNVACLVAYISTPGTSPAVDCYSTGQPAAPPAKGRMIEEGHLREGDLDVRRIVDGAAMKTCIVAYVVTKGTSPAVLCYDSPIGTKGGLYQSEHLQQEDLIVRKVHDVVAKKACLVTYVSTEGTSSHLYCYDES
;
A
#
# COMPACT_ATOMS: atom_id res chain seq x y z
N MET A 1 73.20 -24.12 36.59
CA MET A 1 72.45 -23.96 37.86
C MET A 1 71.65 -22.67 37.78
N THR A 2 70.34 -22.78 38.01
CA THR A 2 69.44 -21.79 38.64
C THR A 2 69.08 -20.46 37.95
N ARG A 3 67.79 -20.41 37.56
CA ARG A 3 66.76 -19.36 37.76
C ARG A 3 66.50 -18.31 36.67
N LEU A 4 65.36 -18.48 35.96
CA LEU A 4 64.38 -17.41 35.66
C LEU A 4 63.84 -16.83 36.99
N PRO A 5 63.46 -15.54 37.10
CA PRO A 5 62.25 -14.95 36.49
C PRO A 5 62.52 -13.50 35.97
N ALA A 6 61.64 -12.70 35.36
CA ALA A 6 60.22 -12.48 35.59
C ALA A 6 59.59 -11.79 34.38
N LEU A 7 58.34 -12.16 34.11
CA LEU A 7 57.35 -11.41 33.34
C LEU A 7 57.28 -9.95 33.81
N LEU A 8 57.18 -9.03 32.86
CA LEU A 8 56.39 -7.80 32.98
C LEU A 8 55.79 -7.51 31.59
N LEU A 9 54.62 -8.10 31.33
CA LEU A 9 53.71 -7.64 30.30
C LEU A 9 53.25 -6.23 30.69
N SER A 10 53.66 -5.21 29.95
CA SER A 10 53.04 -3.89 30.04
C SER A 10 51.66 -3.93 29.37
N LEU A 11 50.61 -4.07 30.18
CA LEU A 11 49.22 -3.79 29.79
C LEU A 11 49.07 -2.28 29.53
N SER A 12 49.28 -1.86 28.28
CA SER A 12 48.82 -0.57 27.79
C SER A 12 47.32 -0.67 27.50
N LEU A 13 46.50 -0.25 28.48
CA LEU A 13 45.10 0.09 28.27
C LEU A 13 45.01 1.26 27.27
N LEU A 14 44.95 0.96 25.98
CA LEU A 14 44.41 1.91 25.00
C LEU A 14 42.91 2.02 25.26
N GLY A 15 42.52 3.05 26.02
CA GLY A 15 41.15 3.54 26.02
C GLY A 15 40.79 3.96 24.60
N LEU A 16 40.00 3.12 23.92
CA LEU A 16 39.34 3.49 22.68
C LEU A 16 38.32 4.58 23.02
N PRO A 17 38.43 5.80 22.48
CA PRO A 17 37.28 6.69 22.49
C PRO A 17 36.23 6.03 21.58
N LEU A 18 35.14 5.57 22.18
CA LEU A 18 33.89 5.36 21.45
C LEU A 18 33.44 6.74 20.98
N SER A 19 33.99 7.18 19.85
CA SER A 19 33.42 8.25 19.05
C SER A 19 32.08 7.74 18.55
N SER A 20 31.04 7.94 19.36
CA SER A 20 29.67 7.98 18.89
C SER A 20 29.64 9.00 17.75
N LEU A 21 29.67 8.50 16.50
CA LEU A 21 29.27 9.27 15.33
C LEU A 21 27.75 9.47 15.45
N ALA A 22 27.35 10.33 16.37
CA ALA A 22 26.06 10.99 16.29
C ALA A 22 26.17 11.86 15.05
N THR A 23 25.77 11.30 13.92
CA THR A 23 25.63 12.05 12.68
C THR A 23 24.64 13.17 12.98
N ASP A 24 25.00 14.41 12.68
CA ASP A 24 24.13 15.55 12.88
C ASP A 24 22.75 15.26 12.28
N TYR A 25 21.72 15.43 13.10
CA TYR A 25 20.33 15.32 12.67
C TYR A 25 20.06 16.50 11.73
N THR A 26 20.36 16.32 10.45
CA THR A 26 20.02 17.28 9.42
C THR A 26 18.51 17.28 9.30
N SER A 27 17.85 18.35 9.77
CA SER A 27 16.41 18.50 9.60
C SER A 27 16.11 18.51 8.09
N SER A 28 15.63 17.39 7.55
CA SER A 28 14.93 17.45 6.28
C SER A 28 13.69 18.31 6.52
N LEU A 29 13.52 19.35 5.71
CA LEU A 29 12.39 20.26 5.84
C LEU A 29 11.13 19.50 5.35
N LEU A 30 10.52 18.74 6.26
CA LEU A 30 9.25 18.09 6.06
C LEU A 30 8.14 19.12 6.28
N VAL A 31 7.37 19.41 5.24
CA VAL A 31 6.27 20.37 5.30
C VAL A 31 4.98 19.68 4.97
N GLN A 32 3.99 19.81 5.86
CA GLN A 32 2.61 19.47 5.51
C GLN A 32 2.09 20.56 4.55
N THR A 33 1.83 20.18 3.30
CA THR A 33 1.44 21.11 2.25
C THR A 33 -0.04 20.98 1.87
N GLY A 34 -0.80 20.08 2.50
CA GLY A 34 -2.25 19.99 2.33
C GLY A 34 -2.95 18.95 3.19
N GLU A 35 -4.27 19.08 3.28
CA GLU A 35 -5.19 18.09 3.85
C GLU A 35 -6.37 17.89 2.87
N MET A 36 -6.75 16.64 2.69
CA MET A 36 -8.02 16.25 2.07
C MET A 36 -8.80 15.39 3.06
N ARG A 37 -10.12 15.62 3.13
CA ARG A 37 -11.04 14.82 3.94
C ARG A 37 -12.19 14.33 3.08
N GLU A 38 -12.38 13.02 3.05
CA GLU A 38 -13.37 12.32 2.24
C GLU A 38 -14.15 11.33 3.12
N GLY A 39 -15.20 11.83 3.77
CA GLY A 39 -15.87 11.10 4.86
C GLY A 39 -14.89 10.86 6.01
N ASP A 40 -14.68 9.59 6.35
CA ASP A 40 -13.77 9.17 7.42
C ASP A 40 -12.31 9.08 6.97
N LEU A 41 -12.04 9.07 5.67
CA LEU A 41 -10.68 9.06 5.13
C LEU A 41 -10.09 10.47 5.20
N ILE A 42 -8.91 10.58 5.81
CA ILE A 42 -8.11 11.80 5.80
C ILE A 42 -6.79 11.50 5.11
N VAL A 43 -6.39 12.40 4.21
CA VAL A 43 -5.12 12.34 3.49
C VAL A 43 -4.33 13.61 3.78
N ARG A 44 -3.13 13.43 4.33
CA ARG A 44 -2.16 14.50 4.59
C ARG A 44 -1.10 14.45 3.52
N ASN A 45 -0.85 15.59 2.91
CA ASN A 45 0.24 15.75 1.96
C ASN A 45 1.47 16.28 2.69
N ILE A 46 2.55 15.51 2.66
CA ILE A 46 3.83 15.78 3.31
C ILE A 46 4.89 15.83 2.20
N THR A 47 5.63 16.91 2.11
CA THR A 47 6.70 17.04 1.11
C THR A 47 8.06 17.06 1.80
N ASP A 48 8.96 16.21 1.33
CA ASP A 48 10.38 16.28 1.67
C ASP A 48 11.09 17.10 0.60
N LEU A 49 11.48 18.32 0.97
CA LEU A 49 12.13 19.24 0.05
C LEU A 49 13.52 18.77 -0.39
N ASN A 50 14.22 18.01 0.47
CA ASN A 50 15.60 17.59 0.21
C ASN A 50 15.63 16.44 -0.79
N SER A 51 14.78 15.44 -0.59
CA SER A 51 14.69 14.26 -1.48
C SER A 51 13.78 14.47 -2.68
N LYS A 52 13.11 15.64 -2.78
CA LYS A 52 12.11 15.96 -3.81
C LYS A 52 10.99 14.91 -3.89
N GLN A 53 10.59 14.40 -2.73
CA GLN A 53 9.50 13.43 -2.60
C GLN A 53 8.23 14.12 -2.13
N THR A 54 7.10 13.71 -2.71
CA THR A 54 5.77 14.00 -2.17
C THR A 54 5.24 12.71 -1.57
N CYS A 55 4.81 12.78 -0.32
CA CYS A 55 4.25 11.67 0.43
C CYS A 55 2.82 11.96 0.83
N LEU A 56 1.94 11.00 0.60
CA LEU A 56 0.56 11.02 1.06
C LEU A 56 0.43 10.08 2.25
N ALA A 57 0.06 10.62 3.40
CA ALA A 57 -0.27 9.85 4.59
C ALA A 57 -1.79 9.72 4.70
N PHE A 58 -2.27 8.48 4.65
CA PHE A 58 -3.66 8.09 4.66
C PHE A 58 -4.00 7.51 6.02
N TYR A 59 -5.10 7.96 6.62
CA TYR A 59 -5.63 7.37 7.83
C TYR A 59 -7.14 7.52 7.88
N ILE A 60 -7.79 6.60 8.59
CA ILE A 60 -9.23 6.69 8.86
C ILE A 60 -9.40 7.37 10.21
N SER A 61 -10.33 8.30 10.30
CA SER A 61 -10.60 9.11 11.50
C SER A 61 -11.36 8.34 12.58
N THR A 62 -10.99 7.07 12.82
CA THR A 62 -11.60 6.17 13.80
C THR A 62 -10.52 5.55 14.71
N GLY A 63 -10.90 5.12 15.91
CA GLY A 63 -9.96 4.47 16.83
C GLY A 63 -9.44 3.11 16.30
N GLY A 64 -8.23 2.74 16.72
CA GLY A 64 -7.64 1.43 16.43
C GLY A 64 -7.08 1.23 15.02
N THR A 65 -7.01 2.28 14.20
CA THR A 65 -6.51 2.21 12.82
C THR A 65 -5.06 2.64 12.73
N SER A 66 -4.26 2.03 11.85
CA SER A 66 -2.92 2.49 11.51
C SER A 66 -2.95 3.38 10.27
N SER A 67 -2.04 4.36 10.21
CA SER A 67 -1.84 5.15 8.99
C SER A 67 -0.99 4.40 7.97
N VAL A 68 -1.22 4.63 6.68
CA VAL A 68 -0.35 4.19 5.59
C VAL A 68 0.24 5.40 4.90
N ILE A 69 1.52 5.35 4.54
CA ILE A 69 2.19 6.42 3.79
C ILE A 69 2.66 5.88 2.43
N LYS A 70 2.45 6.66 1.37
CA LYS A 70 2.99 6.39 0.04
C LYS A 70 3.73 7.63 -0.45
N CYS A 71 5.00 7.44 -0.82
CA CYS A 71 5.85 8.49 -1.34
C CYS A 71 6.15 8.25 -2.81
N TYR A 72 6.20 9.33 -3.58
CA TYR A 72 6.55 9.31 -5.00
C TYR A 72 7.31 10.60 -5.37
N PRO A 73 8.13 10.56 -6.45
CA PRO A 73 8.87 11.72 -6.90
C PRO A 73 7.95 12.90 -7.25
N ALA A 74 8.32 14.10 -6.83
CA ALA A 74 7.61 15.31 -7.20
C ALA A 74 7.99 15.74 -8.63
N VAL A 75 7.00 15.89 -9.52
CA VAL A 75 7.22 16.18 -10.95
C VAL A 75 7.20 17.68 -11.23
N SER A 76 6.39 18.46 -10.52
CA SER A 76 6.20 19.90 -10.78
C SER A 76 6.26 20.77 -9.52
N GLY A 77 7.45 20.86 -8.91
CA GLY A 77 7.62 21.58 -7.64
C GLY A 77 7.08 20.78 -6.45
N PHE A 78 6.82 21.44 -5.32
CA PHE A 78 6.53 20.77 -4.04
C PHE A 78 5.04 20.58 -3.76
N GLY A 79 4.67 19.45 -3.16
CA GLY A 79 3.30 19.12 -2.77
C GLY A 79 2.47 18.46 -3.87
N ALA A 80 1.23 18.16 -3.52
CA ALA A 80 0.23 17.47 -4.34
C ALA A 80 -1.00 18.36 -4.56
N ARG A 81 -1.67 18.18 -5.70
CA ARG A 81 -3.01 18.72 -5.95
C ARG A 81 -3.99 17.57 -6.05
N LEU A 82 -4.51 17.19 -4.88
CA LEU A 82 -5.38 16.04 -4.71
C LEU A 82 -6.82 16.35 -5.08
N SER A 83 -7.46 15.41 -5.78
CA SER A 83 -8.91 15.34 -5.97
C SER A 83 -9.41 13.90 -5.87
N GLN A 84 -10.60 13.69 -5.34
CA GLN A 84 -11.26 12.40 -5.46
C GLN A 84 -11.99 12.30 -6.79
N VAL A 85 -11.68 11.27 -7.56
CA VAL A 85 -12.20 11.07 -8.92
C VAL A 85 -12.95 9.75 -9.11
N GLY A 86 -12.93 8.88 -8.10
CA GLY A 86 -13.67 7.62 -8.09
C GLY A 86 -14.07 7.22 -6.69
N HIS A 87 -15.27 6.64 -6.57
CA HIS A 87 -15.79 6.12 -5.30
C HIS A 87 -16.73 4.94 -5.58
N ILE A 88 -16.48 3.84 -4.88
CA ILE A 88 -17.31 2.63 -4.82
C ILE A 88 -17.52 2.31 -3.34
N LYS A 89 -18.76 2.05 -2.94
CA LYS A 89 -19.08 1.59 -1.58
C LYS A 89 -20.00 0.38 -1.69
N THR A 90 -19.57 -0.72 -1.11
CA THR A 90 -20.34 -1.97 -1.04
C THR A 90 -20.33 -2.46 0.40
N ASN A 91 -21.49 -2.39 1.05
CA ASN A 91 -21.62 -2.62 2.50
C ASN A 91 -20.68 -1.70 3.29
N GLU A 92 -19.76 -2.29 4.05
CA GLU A 92 -18.76 -1.59 4.86
C GLU A 92 -17.49 -1.27 4.07
N LEU A 93 -17.21 -1.97 2.97
CA LEU A 93 -16.05 -1.71 2.12
C LEU A 93 -16.25 -0.42 1.33
N VAL A 94 -15.27 0.48 1.44
CA VAL A 94 -15.18 1.72 0.69
C VAL A 94 -13.90 1.71 -0.12
N ILE A 95 -14.02 1.97 -1.42
CA ILE A 95 -12.90 2.10 -2.36
C ILE A 95 -12.96 3.49 -2.99
N ARG A 96 -11.87 4.24 -2.90
CA ARG A 96 -11.73 5.60 -3.45
C ARG A 96 -10.53 5.65 -4.38
N LYS A 97 -10.67 6.39 -5.48
CA LYS A 97 -9.55 6.79 -6.34
C LYS A 97 -9.27 8.26 -6.10
N LEU A 98 -8.06 8.54 -5.65
CA LEU A 98 -7.55 9.90 -5.47
C LEU A 98 -6.50 10.18 -6.56
N GLU A 99 -6.57 11.36 -7.16
CA GLU A 99 -5.63 11.80 -8.18
C GLU A 99 -4.86 13.02 -7.70
N ASP A 100 -3.54 12.93 -7.78
CA ASP A 100 -2.61 14.04 -7.69
C ASP A 100 -2.30 14.56 -9.11
N SER A 101 -3.13 15.50 -9.55
CA SER A 101 -3.00 16.17 -10.86
C SER A 101 -1.69 16.93 -11.03
N LYS A 102 -0.97 17.24 -9.94
CA LYS A 102 0.30 17.97 -9.98
C LYS A 102 1.48 17.04 -10.28
N ASN A 103 1.41 15.80 -9.82
CA ASN A 103 2.50 14.81 -9.94
C ASN A 103 2.16 13.63 -10.85
N ASN A 104 0.98 13.62 -11.49
CA ASN A 104 0.51 12.55 -12.40
C ASN A 104 0.48 11.17 -11.71
N VAL A 105 0.01 11.15 -10.47
CA VAL A 105 -0.14 9.94 -9.66
C VAL A 105 -1.61 9.77 -9.28
N ALA A 106 -2.11 8.54 -9.37
CA ALA A 106 -3.36 8.14 -8.78
C ALA A 106 -3.10 7.12 -7.67
N CYS A 107 -3.92 7.13 -6.64
CA CYS A 107 -3.90 6.14 -5.57
C CYS A 107 -5.28 5.53 -5.42
N LEU A 108 -5.35 4.20 -5.47
CA LEU A 108 -6.53 3.45 -5.10
C LEU A 108 -6.44 3.13 -3.61
N VAL A 109 -7.42 3.62 -2.86
CA VAL A 109 -7.52 3.49 -1.41
C VAL A 109 -8.72 2.61 -1.10
N ALA A 110 -8.53 1.50 -0.40
CA ALA A 110 -9.61 0.68 0.13
C ALA A 110 -9.57 0.68 1.66
N TYR A 111 -10.72 0.74 2.30
CA TYR A 111 -10.85 0.61 3.74
C TYR A 111 -12.24 0.06 4.10
N ILE A 112 -12.36 -0.51 5.29
CA ILE A 112 -13.67 -0.87 5.85
C ILE A 112 -14.13 0.29 6.74
N SER A 113 -15.40 0.67 6.66
CA SER A 113 -15.96 1.79 7.43
C SER A 113 -16.29 1.43 8.89
N THR A 114 -15.52 0.52 9.48
CA THR A 114 -15.62 0.09 10.88
C THR A 114 -14.35 0.42 11.66
N PRO A 115 -14.46 0.68 12.98
CA PRO A 115 -13.29 0.94 13.82
C PRO A 115 -12.27 -0.22 13.79
N GLY A 116 -11.00 0.10 13.99
CA GLY A 116 -9.92 -0.90 14.00
C GLY A 116 -9.34 -1.24 12.64
N THR A 117 -9.83 -0.67 11.54
CA THR A 117 -9.40 -1.01 10.18
C THR A 117 -8.50 0.06 9.57
N SER A 118 -7.36 -0.36 9.04
CA SER A 118 -6.39 0.53 8.39
C SER A 118 -6.71 0.64 6.89
N PRO A 119 -6.45 1.78 6.24
CA PRO A 119 -6.60 1.87 4.80
C PRO A 119 -5.49 1.06 4.11
N ALA A 120 -5.83 0.34 3.04
CA ALA A 120 -4.87 -0.17 2.09
C ALA A 120 -4.79 0.75 0.89
N VAL A 121 -3.57 1.01 0.44
CA VAL A 121 -3.29 1.97 -0.62
C VAL A 121 -2.33 1.36 -1.61
N ASP A 122 -2.65 1.50 -2.88
CA ASP A 122 -1.66 1.35 -3.94
C ASP A 122 -1.70 2.54 -4.91
N CYS A 123 -0.53 3.07 -5.23
CA CYS A 123 -0.37 4.27 -6.03
C CYS A 123 0.37 3.96 -7.32
N TYR A 124 -0.07 4.55 -8.41
CA TYR A 124 0.45 4.33 -9.75
C TYR A 124 0.46 5.62 -10.55
N SER A 125 1.42 5.70 -11.48
CA SER A 125 1.47 6.81 -12.43
C SER A 125 0.27 6.74 -13.37
N THR A 126 -0.38 7.87 -13.61
CA THR A 126 -1.47 7.98 -14.60
C THR A 126 -0.97 8.13 -16.03
N GLY A 127 0.36 8.20 -16.23
CA GLY A 127 1.00 8.44 -17.53
C GLY A 127 0.69 9.83 -18.10
N GLN A 128 1.42 10.21 -19.15
CA GLN A 128 0.90 11.17 -20.12
C GLN A 128 -0.03 10.41 -21.08
N PRO A 129 -1.17 10.98 -21.51
CA PRO A 129 -2.11 10.29 -22.38
C PRO A 129 -1.45 9.99 -23.74
N ALA A 130 -0.93 8.76 -23.92
CA ALA A 130 -0.48 8.26 -25.22
C ALA A 130 -1.67 7.97 -26.16
N ALA A 131 -2.86 7.89 -25.58
CA ALA A 131 -4.15 7.90 -26.24
C ALA A 131 -5.05 8.86 -25.45
N PRO A 132 -6.08 9.49 -26.05
CA PRO A 132 -7.07 10.22 -25.26
C PRO A 132 -7.53 9.31 -24.13
N PRO A 133 -7.53 9.78 -22.86
CA PRO A 133 -7.99 8.96 -21.76
C PRO A 133 -9.36 8.44 -22.17
N ALA A 134 -9.49 7.11 -22.24
CA ALA A 134 -10.82 6.54 -22.29
C ALA A 134 -11.58 7.23 -21.16
N LYS A 135 -12.77 7.79 -21.45
CA LYS A 135 -13.67 8.29 -20.42
C LYS A 135 -14.03 7.09 -19.54
N GLY A 136 -13.14 6.78 -18.60
CA GLY A 136 -13.06 5.51 -17.91
C GLY A 136 -13.17 5.83 -16.45
N ARG A 137 -14.39 5.69 -15.93
CA ARG A 137 -14.63 5.74 -14.49
C ARG A 137 -14.02 4.49 -13.87
N MET A 138 -13.55 4.60 -12.63
CA MET A 138 -13.26 3.45 -11.79
C MET A 138 -14.52 2.57 -11.67
N ILE A 139 -14.44 1.30 -12.07
CA ILE A 139 -15.55 0.35 -12.09
C ILE A 139 -15.16 -0.99 -11.46
N GLU A 140 -16.11 -1.65 -10.80
CA GLU A 140 -15.96 -3.05 -10.39
C GLU A 140 -16.35 -3.95 -11.56
N GLU A 141 -15.43 -4.82 -11.99
CA GLU A 141 -15.59 -5.71 -13.14
C GLU A 141 -15.43 -7.20 -12.78
N GLY A 142 -15.31 -7.50 -11.49
CA GLY A 142 -15.24 -8.88 -11.00
C GLY A 142 -15.31 -8.96 -9.49
N HIS A 143 -15.92 -10.03 -9.00
CA HIS A 143 -16.08 -10.33 -7.58
C HIS A 143 -15.94 -11.84 -7.39
N LEU A 144 -15.17 -12.24 -6.38
CA LEU A 144 -15.01 -13.61 -5.92
C LEU A 144 -15.22 -13.63 -4.41
N ARG A 145 -16.03 -14.56 -3.93
CA ARG A 145 -16.22 -14.80 -2.50
C ARG A 145 -15.93 -16.26 -2.19
N GLU A 146 -14.97 -16.47 -1.31
CA GLU A 146 -14.49 -17.79 -0.92
C GLU A 146 -14.46 -17.89 0.61
N GLY A 147 -15.52 -18.47 1.17
CA GLY A 147 -15.74 -18.49 2.62
C GLY A 147 -15.88 -17.07 3.19
N ASP A 148 -14.93 -16.69 4.03
CA ASP A 148 -14.80 -15.39 4.66
C ASP A 148 -13.96 -14.39 3.84
N LEU A 149 -13.29 -14.82 2.77
CA LEU A 149 -12.57 -13.92 1.87
C LEU A 149 -13.50 -13.34 0.81
N ASP A 150 -13.44 -12.02 0.62
CA ASP A 150 -14.07 -11.29 -0.47
C ASP A 150 -12.98 -10.60 -1.29
N VAL A 151 -12.94 -10.86 -2.59
CA VAL A 151 -11.96 -10.32 -3.54
C VAL A 151 -12.68 -9.61 -4.67
N ARG A 152 -12.29 -8.38 -4.94
CA ARG A 152 -12.89 -7.51 -5.96
C ARG A 152 -11.84 -7.09 -6.96
N ARG A 153 -12.25 -7.09 -8.23
CA ARG A 153 -11.47 -6.62 -9.37
C ARG A 153 -11.97 -5.24 -9.77
N ILE A 154 -11.16 -4.23 -9.52
CA ILE A 154 -11.47 -2.83 -9.83
C ILE A 154 -10.64 -2.40 -11.03
N VAL A 155 -11.28 -1.89 -12.07
CA VAL A 155 -10.61 -1.39 -13.28
C VAL A 155 -10.64 0.13 -13.28
N ASP A 156 -9.45 0.73 -13.36
CA ASP A 156 -9.27 2.13 -13.71
C ASP A 156 -8.90 2.24 -15.19
N GLY A 157 -9.93 2.32 -16.03
CA GLY A 157 -9.77 2.37 -17.48
C GLY A 157 -9.05 3.64 -17.96
N ALA A 158 -9.06 4.73 -17.19
CA ALA A 158 -8.36 5.96 -17.55
C ALA A 158 -6.83 5.81 -17.40
N ALA A 159 -6.37 5.07 -16.38
CA ALA A 159 -4.96 4.83 -16.11
C ALA A 159 -4.44 3.49 -16.64
N MET A 160 -5.29 2.71 -17.34
CA MET A 160 -4.96 1.36 -17.81
C MET A 160 -4.50 0.44 -16.66
N LYS A 161 -5.15 0.54 -15.50
CA LYS A 161 -4.85 -0.28 -14.32
C LYS A 161 -6.01 -1.19 -13.94
N THR A 162 -5.67 -2.37 -13.45
CA THR A 162 -6.57 -3.25 -12.72
C THR A 162 -6.02 -3.38 -11.31
N CYS A 163 -6.88 -3.29 -10.30
CA CYS A 163 -6.54 -3.43 -8.91
C CYS A 163 -7.35 -4.57 -8.29
N ILE A 164 -6.66 -5.44 -7.57
CA ILE A 164 -7.28 -6.45 -6.72
C ILE A 164 -7.42 -5.87 -5.32
N VAL A 165 -8.65 -5.87 -4.82
CA VAL A 165 -8.98 -5.51 -3.45
C VAL A 165 -9.45 -6.77 -2.74
N ALA A 166 -8.68 -7.25 -1.78
CA ALA A 166 -9.05 -8.40 -0.97
C ALA A 166 -9.34 -7.95 0.47
N TYR A 167 -10.35 -8.54 1.10
CA TYR A 167 -10.60 -8.34 2.53
C TYR A 167 -11.32 -9.54 3.11
N VAL A 168 -11.12 -9.74 4.42
CA VAL A 168 -11.80 -10.79 5.18
C VAL A 168 -13.05 -10.19 5.79
N VAL A 169 -14.20 -10.84 5.61
CA VAL A 169 -15.52 -10.38 6.11
C VAL A 169 -15.67 -10.71 7.60
N THR A 170 -14.72 -10.28 8.40
CA THR A 170 -14.74 -10.29 9.87
C THR A 170 -14.50 -8.87 10.38
N LYS A 171 -14.82 -8.59 11.65
CA LYS A 171 -14.70 -7.22 12.19
C LYS A 171 -13.25 -6.83 12.36
N GLY A 172 -12.97 -5.53 12.19
CA GLY A 172 -11.65 -4.97 12.46
C GLY A 172 -10.56 -5.36 11.46
N THR A 173 -10.93 -5.94 10.31
CA THR A 173 -9.97 -6.36 9.29
C THR A 173 -9.62 -5.23 8.33
N SER A 174 -8.33 -5.11 8.01
CA SER A 174 -7.88 -4.18 6.97
C SER A 174 -7.87 -4.90 5.62
N PRO A 175 -8.35 -4.26 4.54
CA PRO A 175 -8.22 -4.82 3.20
C PRO A 175 -6.75 -4.85 2.78
N ALA A 176 -6.48 -5.52 1.66
CA ALA A 176 -5.27 -5.36 0.87
C ALA A 176 -5.63 -4.83 -0.52
N VAL A 177 -4.74 -4.02 -1.10
CA VAL A 177 -4.88 -3.48 -2.46
C VAL A 177 -3.57 -3.70 -3.19
N LEU A 178 -3.66 -4.20 -4.42
CA LEU A 178 -2.53 -4.26 -5.34
C LEU A 178 -3.02 -3.98 -6.77
N CYS A 179 -2.39 -3.03 -7.44
CA CYS A 179 -2.69 -2.61 -8.79
C CYS A 179 -1.58 -3.04 -9.77
N TYR A 180 -1.99 -3.45 -10.97
CA TYR A 180 -1.10 -3.81 -12.08
C TYR A 180 -1.67 -3.30 -13.41
N ASP A 181 -0.86 -3.39 -14.47
CA ASP A 181 -1.26 -2.99 -15.81
C ASP A 181 -2.43 -3.84 -16.32
N SER A 182 -3.45 -3.17 -16.85
CA SER A 182 -4.65 -3.80 -17.39
C SER A 182 -4.55 -3.94 -18.91
N PRO A 183 -4.93 -5.10 -19.48
CA PRO A 183 -5.27 -5.16 -20.89
C PRO A 183 -6.55 -4.35 -21.16
N ILE A 184 -6.70 -3.86 -22.40
CA ILE A 184 -7.87 -3.06 -22.83
C ILE A 184 -9.12 -3.94 -22.90
N GLY A 185 -10.21 -3.49 -22.28
CA GLY A 185 -11.56 -3.74 -22.79
C GLY A 185 -12.19 -5.10 -22.52
N THR A 186 -11.87 -5.79 -21.42
CA THR A 186 -12.43 -7.12 -21.14
C THR A 186 -13.10 -7.19 -19.77
N LYS A 187 -14.40 -7.52 -19.79
CA LYS A 187 -15.09 -8.12 -18.65
C LYS A 187 -14.54 -9.52 -18.44
N GLY A 188 -14.32 -9.92 -17.20
CA GLY A 188 -13.97 -11.31 -16.90
C GLY A 188 -13.88 -11.55 -15.40
N GLY A 189 -13.69 -12.82 -15.07
CA GLY A 189 -13.90 -13.31 -13.71
C GLY A 189 -12.61 -13.43 -12.91
N LEU A 190 -12.79 -13.35 -11.59
CA LEU A 190 -11.86 -13.89 -10.61
C LEU A 190 -12.27 -15.34 -10.31
N TYR A 191 -11.32 -16.25 -10.19
CA TYR A 191 -11.59 -17.60 -9.64
C TYR A 191 -10.44 -18.06 -8.76
N GLN A 192 -10.74 -18.93 -7.79
CA GLN A 192 -9.73 -19.58 -6.98
C GLN A 192 -9.29 -20.90 -7.62
N SER A 193 -7.98 -21.11 -7.78
CA SER A 193 -7.42 -22.38 -8.27
C SER A 193 -6.91 -23.28 -7.17
N GLU A 194 -6.30 -22.69 -6.14
CA GLU A 194 -5.63 -23.42 -5.05
C GLU A 194 -5.93 -22.78 -3.70
N HIS A 195 -5.92 -23.61 -2.66
CA HIS A 195 -6.14 -23.20 -1.29
C HIS A 195 -5.27 -24.06 -0.35
N LEU A 196 -4.61 -23.38 0.58
CA LEU A 196 -3.88 -23.97 1.69
C LEU A 196 -4.46 -23.41 2.99
N GLN A 197 -4.75 -24.28 3.94
CA GLN A 197 -5.07 -23.91 5.31
C GLN A 197 -4.14 -24.68 6.24
N GLN A 198 -3.39 -23.94 7.06
CA GLN A 198 -2.54 -24.51 8.09
C GLN A 198 -2.81 -23.77 9.40
N GLU A 199 -3.49 -24.48 10.32
CA GLU A 199 -4.03 -23.88 11.55
C GLU A 199 -4.92 -22.68 11.20
N ASP A 200 -4.54 -21.49 11.66
CA ASP A 200 -5.30 -20.25 11.42
C ASP A 200 -4.86 -19.52 10.16
N LEU A 201 -3.72 -19.88 9.55
CA LEU A 201 -3.22 -19.26 8.33
C LEU A 201 -3.92 -19.84 7.10
N ILE A 202 -4.53 -18.97 6.32
CA ILE A 202 -5.15 -19.31 5.04
C ILE A 202 -4.38 -18.62 3.93
N VAL A 203 -4.05 -19.39 2.89
CA VAL A 203 -3.53 -18.90 1.62
C VAL A 203 -4.46 -19.35 0.50
N ARG A 204 -4.88 -18.41 -0.35
CA ARG A 204 -5.70 -18.67 -1.53
C ARG A 204 -5.01 -18.14 -2.77
N LYS A 205 -4.97 -18.92 -3.83
CA LYS A 205 -4.49 -18.51 -5.15
C LYS A 205 -5.68 -18.11 -6.01
N VAL A 206 -5.79 -16.83 -6.31
CA VAL A 206 -6.87 -16.23 -7.08
C VAL A 206 -6.32 -15.77 -8.43
N HIS A 207 -6.96 -16.18 -9.51
CA HIS A 207 -6.60 -15.79 -10.86
C HIS A 207 -7.48 -14.63 -11.34
N ASP A 208 -6.85 -13.60 -11.88
CA ASP A 208 -7.48 -12.67 -12.80
C ASP A 208 -7.25 -13.18 -14.22
N VAL A 209 -8.27 -13.86 -14.76
CA VAL A 209 -8.25 -14.46 -16.10
C VAL A 209 -7.98 -13.41 -17.18
N VAL A 210 -8.48 -12.20 -16.97
CA VAL A 210 -8.40 -11.12 -17.95
C VAL A 210 -6.98 -10.58 -18.03
N ALA A 211 -6.40 -10.29 -16.88
CA ALA A 211 -5.05 -9.73 -16.80
C ALA A 211 -3.93 -10.77 -16.90
N LYS A 212 -4.27 -12.07 -16.93
CA LYS A 212 -3.32 -13.20 -16.85
C LYS A 212 -2.41 -13.07 -15.63
N LYS A 213 -3.03 -12.71 -14.49
CA LYS A 213 -2.34 -12.59 -13.21
C LYS A 213 -2.84 -13.66 -12.26
N ALA A 214 -1.92 -14.22 -11.48
CA ALA A 214 -2.25 -14.97 -10.29
C ALA A 214 -1.89 -14.13 -9.06
N CYS A 215 -2.78 -14.13 -8.07
CA CYS A 215 -2.61 -13.42 -6.81
C CYS A 215 -2.69 -14.41 -5.65
N LEU A 216 -1.66 -14.44 -4.82
CA LEU A 216 -1.68 -15.10 -3.52
C LEU A 216 -2.27 -14.14 -2.50
N VAL A 217 -3.40 -14.55 -1.92
CA VAL A 217 -4.04 -13.85 -0.81
C VAL A 217 -3.75 -14.62 0.46
N THR A 218 -3.06 -13.99 1.41
CA THR A 218 -2.80 -14.59 2.72
C THR A 218 -3.58 -13.83 3.80
N TYR A 219 -4.16 -14.55 4.73
CA TYR A 219 -4.88 -13.98 5.86
C TYR A 219 -5.07 -14.99 6.98
N VAL A 220 -5.52 -14.52 8.14
CA VAL A 220 -5.89 -15.34 9.28
C VAL A 220 -7.40 -15.19 9.50
N SER A 221 -8.14 -16.27 9.73
CA SER A 221 -9.61 -16.23 9.87
C SER A 221 -10.07 -15.82 11.27
N THR A 222 -9.54 -14.71 11.80
CA THR A 222 -9.91 -14.17 13.12
C THR A 222 -10.18 -12.67 13.06
N GLU A 223 -10.91 -12.14 14.03
CA GLU A 223 -11.22 -10.71 14.11
C GLU A 223 -9.94 -9.87 14.25
N GLY A 224 -9.89 -8.71 13.59
CA GLY A 224 -8.76 -7.79 13.65
C GLY A 224 -7.59 -8.15 12.72
N THR A 225 -7.68 -9.23 11.95
CA THR A 225 -6.61 -9.66 11.04
C THR A 225 -6.68 -8.95 9.70
N SER A 226 -5.54 -8.76 9.04
CA SER A 226 -5.50 -8.10 7.74
C SER A 226 -5.09 -9.10 6.67
N SER A 227 -5.71 -9.00 5.50
CA SER A 227 -5.23 -9.75 4.34
C SER A 227 -3.95 -9.12 3.79
N HIS A 228 -3.13 -9.92 3.12
CA HIS A 228 -2.03 -9.46 2.28
C HIS A 228 -2.17 -10.03 0.87
N LEU A 229 -1.65 -9.29 -0.10
CA LEU A 229 -1.72 -9.63 -1.52
C LEU A 229 -0.34 -9.61 -2.14
N TYR A 230 -0.06 -10.63 -2.94
CA TYR A 230 1.05 -10.67 -3.86
C TYR A 230 0.59 -11.21 -5.21
N CYS A 231 0.75 -10.43 -6.27
CA CYS A 231 0.34 -10.83 -7.61
C CYS A 231 1.54 -10.94 -8.55
N TYR A 232 1.49 -11.89 -9.47
CA TYR A 232 2.53 -12.17 -10.46
C TYR A 232 1.90 -12.59 -11.80
N ASP A 233 2.70 -12.50 -12.87
CA ASP A 233 2.30 -12.97 -14.20
C ASP A 233 2.14 -14.48 -14.23
N GLU A 234 1.02 -14.93 -14.77
CA GLU A 234 0.80 -16.34 -15.05
C GLU A 234 1.41 -16.67 -16.42
N SER A 235 2.33 -17.64 -16.44
CA SER A 235 3.03 -18.13 -17.63
C SER A 235 2.16 -19.02 -18.51
#